data_AF-A0A7X9J3V2-F1
#
_entry.id   AF-A0A7X9J3V2-F1
#
_cell.length_a   1.000
_cell.length_b   1.000
_cell.length_c   1.000
_cell.angle_alpha   90.00
_cell.angle_beta   90.00
_cell.angle_gamma   90.00
#
_symmetry.space_group_name_H-M   'P 1'
#
loop_
_entity.id
_entity.type
_entity.pdbx_description
1 polymer ?
#
loop_
_entity_poly.entity_id
_entity_poly.type
_entity_poly.pdbx_seq_one_letter_code
_entity_poly.pdbx_strand_id
1 'polypeptide(L)'
;MAEATTIEALRPAALRYLADQALQYLLQVGEPSKTGQITGFIGEENPVSGKVVRDALTLDDRFIQHDRRWDLASRDVPVDRPFQRLIQEIVSSVGRPVSVDTVGVEVSKATGISPEAQAATIRRLVKGRPHFCLTEDDRAALSEWLLDLSKTDEADVVFRNFDHPEDAETLIAVADSLKWSDPIDACAKVIEKAGCAVSGKALAFLAWRAKPEGFDPVRFYEQLVSSDLVLLSDQTFLTKKMVKALESVWDVIADEPPVEGVVEEATRAVGDISVRPVDMEEVIAISNRTEGFVTVRQMLEQVFEVSQADRDYTEWESTLSEALQNHGELLSVGWDRWRRVETIPTDILDAPASLNFQTFSFLTMEGEELELELTEDGLDGDLKNLVRRPMAAKGGECITQTDGSLRCTTTVLNHESGVLPIGGDPPPFPTQPPLLEGTIVTPEGRIPMWINNNLELAFGLESIYARLPESGGVFFLRPTNRPGDYTLELSNDLDSVVGINDARLKELRAIAERPNFNDISSLDLLAELLETHRKGASFFTLLSEMWMIRRISARMVASLLSGYYCFKHKSGLWTFDARELDKGFKKAKRKYVIE
;
A
#
# COMPACT_ATOMS: atom_id res chain seq x y z
N MET A 1 29.06 5.96 -22.10
CA MET A 1 29.19 5.26 -20.81
C MET A 1 28.29 6.00 -19.84
N ALA A 2 27.16 5.42 -19.44
CA ALA A 2 26.33 5.98 -18.38
C ALA A 2 26.71 5.24 -17.11
N GLU A 3 27.43 5.89 -16.21
CA GLU A 3 27.46 5.46 -14.81
C GLU A 3 26.02 5.48 -14.31
N ALA A 4 25.62 4.45 -13.55
CA ALA A 4 24.30 4.42 -12.95
C ALA A 4 24.12 5.68 -12.09
N THR A 5 23.24 6.58 -12.50
CA THR A 5 22.95 7.83 -11.78
C THR A 5 22.56 7.45 -10.35
N THR A 6 23.40 7.82 -9.38
CA THR A 6 23.18 7.52 -7.96
C THR A 6 22.01 8.34 -7.42
N ILE A 7 21.34 7.83 -6.38
CA ILE A 7 20.23 8.49 -5.68
C ILE A 7 20.63 9.91 -5.24
N GLU A 8 21.87 10.09 -4.76
CA GLU A 8 22.41 11.40 -4.38
C GLU A 8 22.45 12.41 -5.53
N ALA A 9 22.75 11.96 -6.76
CA ALA A 9 22.80 12.84 -7.93
C ALA A 9 21.40 13.31 -8.38
N LEU A 10 20.35 12.55 -8.07
CA LEU A 10 18.96 12.89 -8.40
C LEU A 10 18.27 13.73 -7.31
N ARG A 11 18.82 13.77 -6.08
CA ARG A 11 18.21 14.45 -4.92
C ARG A 11 17.86 15.93 -5.17
N PRO A 12 18.74 16.77 -5.75
CA PRO A 12 18.39 18.17 -6.00
C PRO A 12 17.20 18.32 -6.95
N ALA A 13 17.15 17.51 -8.01
CA ALA A 13 16.05 17.50 -8.98
C ALA A 13 14.74 16.98 -8.35
N ALA A 14 14.83 15.97 -7.48
CA ALA A 14 13.69 15.40 -6.77
C ALA A 14 13.01 16.41 -5.83
N LEU A 15 13.80 17.15 -5.04
CA LEU A 15 13.30 18.20 -4.15
C LEU A 15 12.75 19.40 -4.94
N ARG A 16 13.48 19.84 -5.98
CA ARG A 16 13.04 20.95 -6.86
C ARG A 16 11.73 20.63 -7.57
N TYR A 17 11.56 19.40 -8.04
CA TYR A 17 10.30 18.99 -8.66
C TYR A 17 9.12 19.07 -7.68
N LEU A 18 9.28 18.59 -6.43
CA LEU A 18 8.24 18.71 -5.40
C LEU A 18 7.91 20.17 -5.07
N ALA A 19 8.94 20.99 -4.88
CA ALA A 19 8.80 22.41 -4.66
C ALA A 19 8.04 23.07 -5.83
N ASP A 20 8.34 22.73 -7.07
CA ASP A 20 7.61 23.29 -8.21
C ASP A 20 6.13 22.87 -8.26
N GLN A 21 5.80 21.62 -7.88
CA GLN A 21 4.41 21.17 -7.79
C GLN A 21 3.66 21.91 -6.67
N ALA A 22 4.30 22.10 -5.51
CA ALA A 22 3.74 22.86 -4.41
C ALA A 22 3.52 24.33 -4.78
N LEU A 23 4.46 24.93 -5.52
CA LEU A 23 4.33 26.30 -6.03
C LEU A 23 3.13 26.42 -6.98
N GLN A 24 2.95 25.46 -7.89
CA GLN A 24 1.80 25.43 -8.80
C GLN A 24 0.48 25.38 -8.03
N TYR A 25 0.40 24.54 -6.99
CA TYR A 25 -0.75 24.47 -6.10
C TYR A 25 -1.05 25.80 -5.40
N LEU A 26 -0.04 26.43 -4.79
CA LEU A 26 -0.21 27.71 -4.07
C LEU A 26 -0.59 28.87 -5.00
N LEU A 27 -0.14 28.85 -6.25
CA LEU A 27 -0.59 29.80 -7.27
C LEU A 27 -2.06 29.55 -7.68
N GLN A 28 -2.47 28.29 -7.80
CA GLN A 28 -3.83 27.92 -8.18
C GLN A 28 -4.85 28.26 -7.09
N VAL A 29 -4.52 27.96 -5.83
CA VAL A 29 -5.39 28.21 -4.67
C VAL A 29 -5.36 29.69 -4.27
N GLY A 30 -4.22 30.35 -4.45
CA GLY A 30 -4.10 31.79 -4.22
C GLY A 30 -3.99 32.21 -2.75
N GLU A 31 -3.98 31.26 -1.81
CA GLU A 31 -3.87 31.53 -0.36
C GLU A 31 -2.88 30.56 0.33
N PRO A 32 -2.36 30.93 1.53
CA PRO A 32 -1.47 30.05 2.28
C PRO A 32 -2.14 28.73 2.64
N SER A 33 -1.42 27.61 2.49
CA SER A 33 -1.98 26.26 2.65
C SER A 33 -1.17 25.38 3.61
N LYS A 34 -1.83 24.46 4.31
CA LYS A 34 -1.16 23.49 5.19
C LYS A 34 -0.37 22.46 4.36
N THR A 35 0.65 21.84 4.97
CA THR A 35 1.45 20.79 4.31
C THR A 35 0.56 19.66 3.77
N GLY A 36 -0.40 19.18 4.56
CA GLY A 36 -1.31 18.09 4.14
C GLY A 36 -2.16 18.41 2.91
N GLN A 37 -2.55 19.67 2.71
CA GLN A 37 -3.32 20.09 1.53
C GLN A 37 -2.44 20.05 0.26
N ILE A 38 -1.20 20.50 0.38
CA ILE A 38 -0.19 20.46 -0.68
C ILE A 38 0.16 19.01 -1.01
N THR A 39 0.39 18.19 0.01
CA THR A 39 0.65 16.74 -0.14
C THR A 39 -0.52 16.03 -0.82
N GLY A 40 -1.76 16.37 -0.46
CA GLY A 40 -2.95 15.82 -1.12
C GLY A 40 -2.99 16.11 -2.62
N PHE A 41 -2.70 17.35 -3.02
CA PHE A 41 -2.63 17.73 -4.43
C PHE A 41 -1.51 17.01 -5.19
N ILE A 42 -0.31 16.93 -4.63
CA ILE A 42 0.83 16.24 -5.26
C ILE A 42 0.57 14.72 -5.32
N GLY A 43 -0.03 14.19 -4.25
CA GLY A 43 -0.28 12.77 -4.01
C GLY A 43 -1.35 12.12 -4.89
N GLU A 44 -2.19 12.91 -5.58
CA GLU A 44 -3.20 12.39 -6.51
C GLU A 44 -2.57 11.58 -7.66
N GLU A 45 -1.39 11.99 -8.14
CA GLU A 45 -0.68 11.29 -9.20
C GLU A 45 0.44 10.37 -8.65
N ASN A 46 1.16 10.80 -7.60
CA ASN A 46 2.28 10.03 -7.02
C ASN A 46 2.34 10.21 -5.49
N PRO A 47 2.19 9.15 -4.67
CA PRO A 47 2.21 9.26 -3.21
C PRO A 47 3.55 9.80 -2.70
N VAL A 48 3.53 10.94 -2.00
CA VAL A 48 4.69 11.53 -1.32
C VAL A 48 4.33 11.78 0.15
N SER A 49 5.27 11.59 1.07
CA SER A 49 5.01 11.86 2.48
C SER A 49 4.99 13.36 2.76
N GLY A 50 4.16 13.79 3.72
CA GLY A 50 4.10 15.20 4.13
C GLY A 50 5.43 15.72 4.67
N LYS A 51 6.26 14.83 5.23
CA LYS A 51 7.63 15.13 5.64
C LYS A 51 8.51 15.55 4.46
N VAL A 52 8.55 14.77 3.38
CA VAL A 52 9.41 15.10 2.21
C VAL A 52 8.96 16.41 1.58
N VAL A 53 7.64 16.66 1.51
CA VAL A 53 7.11 17.95 1.06
C VAL A 53 7.60 19.07 1.98
N ARG A 54 7.48 18.93 3.30
CA ARG A 54 7.95 19.93 4.27
C ARG A 54 9.45 20.22 4.13
N ASP A 55 10.27 19.18 4.00
CA ASP A 55 11.72 19.32 3.81
C ASP A 55 12.03 20.06 2.51
N ALA A 56 11.34 19.73 1.42
CA ALA A 56 11.51 20.40 0.13
C ALA A 56 11.14 21.88 0.19
N LEU A 57 10.05 22.24 0.87
CA LEU A 57 9.62 23.64 1.02
C LEU A 57 10.53 24.43 1.97
N THR A 58 11.02 23.80 3.04
CA THR A 58 11.93 24.44 4.01
C THR A 58 13.28 24.76 3.37
N LEU A 59 13.75 23.90 2.46
CA LEU A 59 15.03 24.07 1.76
C LEU A 59 14.97 25.05 0.58
N ASP A 60 13.78 25.58 0.24
CA ASP A 60 13.57 26.37 -0.96
C ASP A 60 13.09 27.79 -0.60
N ASP A 61 13.96 28.78 -0.86
CA ASP A 61 13.74 30.20 -0.54
C ASP A 61 12.49 30.80 -1.20
N ARG A 62 11.83 30.09 -2.13
CA ARG A 62 10.56 30.51 -2.72
C ARG A 62 9.38 30.40 -1.77
N PHE A 63 9.54 29.69 -0.66
CA PHE A 63 8.48 29.46 0.32
C PHE A 63 8.80 30.12 1.64
N ILE A 64 7.74 30.58 2.30
CA ILE A 64 7.76 31.07 3.67
C ILE A 64 6.67 30.35 4.45
N GLN A 65 6.89 30.14 5.74
CA GLN A 65 5.89 29.56 6.61
C GLN A 65 5.36 30.61 7.60
N HIS A 66 4.04 30.74 7.66
CA HIS A 66 3.33 31.58 8.63
C HIS A 66 2.17 30.78 9.25
N ASP A 67 2.10 30.72 10.57
CA ASP A 67 1.02 30.01 11.31
C ASP A 67 0.74 28.60 10.78
N ARG A 68 1.80 27.82 10.52
CA ARG A 68 1.75 26.44 9.98
C ARG A 68 1.12 26.33 8.57
N ARG A 69 1.16 27.43 7.82
CA ARG A 69 0.77 27.46 6.40
C ARG A 69 1.93 27.94 5.56
N TRP A 70 2.14 27.25 4.46
CA TRP A 70 3.09 27.62 3.43
C TRP A 70 2.50 28.68 2.54
N ASP A 71 3.26 29.74 2.31
CA ASP A 71 2.98 30.79 1.35
C ASP A 71 4.18 31.02 0.42
N LEU A 72 3.95 31.75 -0.67
CA LEU A 72 5.00 32.12 -1.60
C LEU A 72 5.76 33.35 -1.09
N ALA A 73 7.08 33.26 -1.01
CA ALA A 73 7.96 34.37 -0.62
C ALA A 73 7.75 35.62 -1.50
N SER A 74 7.36 35.43 -2.77
CA SER A 74 7.06 36.52 -3.71
C SER A 74 5.85 37.37 -3.31
N ARG A 75 4.99 36.92 -2.40
CA ARG A 75 3.85 37.68 -1.86
C ARG A 75 4.24 38.66 -0.76
N ASP A 76 5.40 38.47 -0.12
CA ASP A 76 5.91 39.35 0.95
C ASP A 76 6.85 40.47 0.41
N VAL A 77 6.84 40.70 -0.90
CA VAL A 77 7.68 41.72 -1.54
C VAL A 77 7.09 43.12 -1.32
N PRO A 78 7.88 44.09 -0.81
CA PRO A 78 7.42 45.47 -0.59
C PRO A 78 6.90 46.15 -1.88
N VAL A 79 5.75 46.82 -1.77
CA VAL A 79 5.03 47.49 -2.87
C VAL A 79 5.74 48.75 -3.40
N ASP A 80 6.82 49.18 -2.76
CA ASP A 80 7.60 50.36 -3.14
C ASP A 80 8.57 50.10 -4.32
N ARG A 81 8.69 48.83 -4.77
CA ARG A 81 9.52 48.47 -5.92
C ARG A 81 8.91 48.90 -7.25
N PRO A 82 9.73 49.21 -8.27
CA PRO A 82 9.24 49.47 -9.62
C PRO A 82 8.38 48.29 -10.12
N PHE A 83 7.23 48.59 -10.70
CA PHE A 83 6.27 47.58 -11.18
C PHE A 83 6.87 46.52 -12.10
N GLN A 84 7.83 46.91 -12.95
CA GLN A 84 8.58 45.97 -13.79
C GLN A 84 9.39 44.95 -12.97
N ARG A 85 10.00 45.40 -11.87
CA ARG A 85 10.82 44.55 -11.01
C ARG A 85 9.97 43.55 -10.24
N LEU A 86 8.78 43.96 -9.79
CA LEU A 86 7.80 43.08 -9.16
C LEU A 86 7.38 41.93 -10.09
N ILE A 87 7.05 42.23 -11.36
CA ILE A 87 6.72 41.20 -12.36
C ILE A 87 7.91 40.26 -12.56
N GLN A 88 9.13 40.81 -12.70
CA GLN A 88 10.33 40.01 -12.88
C GLN A 88 10.57 39.07 -11.70
N GLU A 89 10.41 39.55 -10.47
CA GLU A 89 10.61 38.76 -9.25
C GLU A 89 9.56 37.65 -9.12
N ILE A 90 8.29 37.92 -9.43
CA ILE A 90 7.25 36.89 -9.46
C ILE A 90 7.60 35.83 -10.51
N VAL A 91 7.82 36.22 -11.78
CA VAL A 91 8.10 35.26 -12.86
C VAL A 91 9.40 34.49 -12.61
N SER A 92 10.43 35.15 -12.08
CA SER A 92 11.70 34.53 -11.69
C SER A 92 11.54 33.55 -10.54
N SER A 93 10.78 33.91 -9.50
CA SER A 93 10.50 33.02 -8.36
C SER A 93 9.71 31.79 -8.78
N VAL A 94 8.75 31.92 -9.70
CA VAL A 94 8.05 30.76 -10.26
C VAL A 94 8.98 29.90 -11.10
N GLY A 95 9.93 30.52 -11.82
CA GLY A 95 10.92 29.82 -12.63
C GLY A 95 10.30 29.11 -13.83
N ARG A 96 9.09 29.47 -14.24
CA ARG A 96 8.40 28.89 -15.41
C ARG A 96 7.52 29.96 -16.07
N PRO A 97 7.12 29.79 -17.34
CA PRO A 97 6.19 30.71 -17.98
C PRO A 97 4.85 30.73 -17.24
N VAL A 98 4.43 31.92 -16.80
CA VAL A 98 3.20 32.11 -16.01
C VAL A 98 2.20 32.91 -16.82
N SER A 99 0.92 32.53 -16.81
CA SER A 99 -0.10 33.31 -17.51
C SER A 99 -0.13 34.75 -16.99
N VAL A 100 -0.35 35.70 -17.89
CA VAL A 100 -0.43 37.11 -17.51
C VAL A 100 -1.55 37.36 -16.50
N ASP A 101 -2.62 36.57 -16.54
CA ASP A 101 -3.72 36.62 -15.59
C ASP A 101 -3.31 36.16 -14.18
N THR A 102 -2.56 35.06 -14.05
CA THR A 102 -2.03 34.59 -12.76
C THR A 102 -1.06 35.61 -12.16
N VAL A 103 -0.16 36.19 -12.97
CA VAL A 103 0.70 37.29 -12.50
C VAL A 103 -0.14 38.50 -12.09
N GLY A 104 -1.21 38.81 -12.83
CA GLY A 104 -2.16 39.87 -12.49
C GLY A 104 -2.84 39.66 -11.14
N VAL A 105 -3.25 38.43 -10.82
CA VAL A 105 -3.82 38.04 -9.52
C VAL A 105 -2.79 38.25 -8.41
N GLU A 106 -1.56 37.76 -8.57
CA GLU A 106 -0.53 37.91 -7.53
C GLU A 106 -0.16 39.38 -7.28
N VAL A 107 -0.01 40.16 -8.35
CA VAL A 107 0.27 41.61 -8.26
C VAL A 107 -0.93 42.39 -7.68
N SER A 108 -2.16 41.95 -7.92
CA SER A 108 -3.37 42.59 -7.37
C SER A 108 -3.39 42.55 -5.84
N LYS A 109 -2.91 41.45 -5.24
CA LYS A 109 -2.85 41.28 -3.78
C LYS A 109 -1.94 42.32 -3.13
N ALA A 110 -0.81 42.63 -3.77
CA ALA A 110 0.13 43.63 -3.29
C ALA A 110 -0.36 45.08 -3.51
N THR A 111 -1.08 45.35 -4.61
CA THR A 111 -1.38 46.72 -5.06
C THR A 111 -2.81 47.19 -4.79
N GLY A 112 -3.74 46.27 -4.50
CA GLY A 112 -5.17 46.56 -4.32
C GLY A 112 -5.93 46.93 -5.62
N ILE A 113 -5.30 46.80 -6.79
CA ILE A 113 -5.90 47.04 -8.10
C ILE A 113 -6.47 45.73 -8.63
N SER A 114 -7.64 45.77 -9.30
CA SER A 114 -8.29 44.56 -9.85
C SER A 114 -7.36 43.71 -10.74
N PRO A 115 -7.38 42.37 -10.63
CA PRO A 115 -6.55 41.46 -11.42
C PRO A 115 -6.57 41.73 -12.93
N GLU A 116 -7.74 42.04 -13.51
CA GLU A 116 -7.90 42.23 -14.96
C GLU A 116 -7.16 43.49 -15.46
N ALA A 117 -7.20 44.56 -14.66
CA ALA A 117 -6.48 45.80 -14.96
C ALA A 117 -4.96 45.60 -14.85
N GLN A 118 -4.52 44.78 -13.90
CA GLN A 118 -3.11 44.41 -13.77
C GLN A 118 -2.65 43.54 -14.94
N ALA A 119 -3.40 42.51 -15.29
CA ALA A 119 -3.12 41.64 -16.44
C ALA A 119 -2.96 42.44 -17.74
N ALA A 120 -3.88 43.38 -18.03
CA ALA A 120 -3.76 44.23 -19.21
C ALA A 120 -2.47 45.09 -19.21
N THR A 121 -2.06 45.59 -18.04
CA THR A 121 -0.84 46.38 -17.88
C THR A 121 0.41 45.52 -18.05
N ILE A 122 0.42 44.34 -17.44
CA ILE A 122 1.50 43.35 -17.52
C ILE A 122 1.69 42.92 -18.98
N ARG A 123 0.62 42.57 -19.70
CA ARG A 123 0.67 42.16 -21.12
C ARG A 123 1.39 43.20 -21.99
N ARG A 124 1.06 44.48 -21.81
CA ARG A 124 1.71 45.59 -22.54
C ARG A 124 3.18 45.74 -22.19
N LEU A 125 3.54 45.56 -20.91
CA LEU A 125 4.92 45.69 -20.44
C LEU A 125 5.79 44.53 -20.91
N VAL A 126 5.32 43.31 -20.76
CA VAL A 126 6.01 42.08 -21.16
C VAL A 126 6.27 42.07 -22.67
N LYS A 127 5.29 42.50 -23.48
CA LYS A 127 5.48 42.62 -24.94
C LYS A 127 6.47 43.70 -25.38
N GLY A 128 6.65 44.75 -24.57
CA GLY A 128 7.39 45.96 -24.95
C GLY A 128 8.79 46.09 -24.38
N ARG A 129 9.22 45.18 -23.49
CA ARG A 129 10.48 45.31 -22.73
C ARG A 129 11.42 44.13 -23.02
N PRO A 130 12.73 44.38 -23.20
CA PRO A 130 13.68 43.36 -23.64
C PRO A 130 13.96 42.25 -22.61
N HIS A 131 13.63 42.47 -21.33
CA HIS A 131 13.85 41.49 -20.27
C HIS A 131 12.81 40.38 -20.22
N PHE A 132 11.70 40.54 -20.93
CA PHE A 132 10.62 39.57 -20.97
C PHE A 132 10.38 39.07 -22.38
N CYS A 133 9.81 37.88 -22.47
CA CYS A 133 9.14 37.39 -23.65
C CYS A 133 7.67 37.10 -23.29
N LEU A 134 6.78 37.36 -24.25
CA LEU A 134 5.38 36.96 -24.18
C LEU A 134 5.21 35.74 -25.07
N THR A 135 4.68 34.65 -24.53
CA THR A 135 4.39 33.48 -25.34
C THR A 135 3.13 33.66 -26.19
N GLU A 136 2.95 32.87 -27.24
CA GLU A 136 1.74 32.86 -28.08
C GLU A 136 0.47 32.57 -27.26
N ASP A 137 0.58 31.78 -26.19
CA ASP A 137 -0.51 31.45 -25.25
C ASP A 137 -0.64 32.43 -24.06
N ASP A 138 -0.09 33.64 -24.20
CA ASP A 138 -0.23 34.76 -23.26
C ASP A 138 0.38 34.51 -21.87
N ARG A 139 1.56 33.88 -21.84
CA ARG A 139 2.38 33.71 -20.63
C ARG A 139 3.58 34.64 -20.64
N ALA A 140 3.85 35.24 -19.49
CA ALA A 140 5.06 35.98 -19.23
C ALA A 140 6.21 35.02 -18.92
N ALA A 141 7.31 35.19 -19.63
CA ALA A 141 8.57 34.49 -19.40
C ALA A 141 9.74 35.49 -19.45
N LEU A 142 10.91 35.07 -18.98
CA LEU A 142 12.10 35.92 -18.98
C LEU A 142 12.94 35.64 -20.23
N SER A 143 13.41 36.71 -20.88
CA SER A 143 14.29 36.59 -22.06
C SER A 143 15.59 35.85 -21.74
N GLU A 144 16.01 35.86 -20.47
CA GLU A 144 17.20 35.15 -20.00
C GLU A 144 17.05 33.63 -20.02
N TRP A 145 15.85 33.08 -20.20
CA TRP A 145 15.62 31.64 -20.35
C TRP A 145 15.82 31.18 -21.80
N LEU A 146 15.83 32.11 -22.75
CA LEU A 146 15.92 31.85 -24.18
C LEU A 146 17.38 31.82 -24.64
N LEU A 147 17.61 31.11 -25.75
CA LEU A 147 18.90 31.13 -26.44
C LEU A 147 19.18 32.53 -27.01
N ASP A 148 20.27 33.17 -26.56
CA ASP A 148 20.75 34.45 -27.11
C ASP A 148 21.46 34.20 -28.45
N LEU A 149 20.79 34.59 -29.54
CA LEU A 149 21.29 34.57 -30.92
C LEU A 149 21.66 35.97 -31.46
N SER A 150 21.98 36.92 -30.57
CA SER A 150 22.52 38.23 -30.98
C SER A 150 23.85 38.13 -31.75
N LYS A 151 24.51 36.97 -31.66
CA LYS A 151 25.62 36.52 -32.48
C LYS A 151 25.24 35.20 -33.15
N THR A 152 25.80 34.93 -34.33
CA THR A 152 25.47 33.75 -35.15
C THR A 152 26.63 32.78 -35.30
N ASP A 153 27.81 33.12 -34.79
CA ASP A 153 28.96 32.21 -34.73
C ASP A 153 28.79 31.24 -33.55
N GLU A 154 29.07 29.96 -33.76
CA GLU A 154 28.83 28.90 -32.76
C GLU A 154 29.62 29.15 -31.47
N ALA A 155 30.87 29.62 -31.55
CA ALA A 155 31.68 29.88 -30.36
C ALA A 155 31.14 31.08 -29.55
N ASP A 156 30.68 32.13 -30.24
CA ASP A 156 30.03 33.27 -29.59
C ASP A 156 28.69 32.91 -28.94
N VAL A 157 27.92 32.00 -29.55
CA VAL A 157 26.65 31.51 -28.99
C VAL A 157 26.90 30.68 -27.75
N VAL A 158 27.89 29.77 -27.77
CA VAL A 158 28.27 29.00 -26.57
C VAL A 158 28.72 29.92 -25.45
N PHE A 159 29.61 30.88 -25.74
CA PHE A 159 30.13 31.82 -24.74
C PHE A 159 29.05 32.66 -24.06
N ARG A 160 27.97 33.01 -24.76
CA ARG A 160 26.88 33.85 -24.23
C ARG A 160 25.82 33.09 -23.44
N ASN A 161 25.71 31.78 -23.67
CA ASN A 161 24.58 30.98 -23.18
C ASN A 161 24.97 29.92 -22.14
N PHE A 162 26.25 29.59 -22.02
CA PHE A 162 26.76 28.59 -21.10
C PHE A 162 27.76 29.22 -20.12
N ASP A 163 27.58 28.92 -18.83
CA ASP A 163 28.55 29.33 -17.80
C ASP A 163 29.87 28.55 -17.93
N HIS A 164 29.77 27.29 -18.36
CA HIS A 164 30.89 26.38 -18.60
C HIS A 164 30.83 25.83 -20.04
N PRO A 165 31.71 26.29 -20.96
CA PRO A 165 31.71 25.84 -22.35
C PRO A 165 31.88 24.32 -22.53
N GLU A 166 32.59 23.64 -21.63
CA GLU A 166 32.75 22.16 -21.64
C GLU A 166 31.42 21.39 -21.56
N ASP A 167 30.38 21.96 -20.93
CA ASP A 167 29.06 21.33 -20.84
C ASP A 167 28.40 21.22 -22.22
N ALA A 168 28.66 22.21 -23.10
CA ALA A 168 28.17 22.19 -24.47
C ALA A 168 28.84 21.09 -25.30
N GLU A 169 30.15 20.86 -25.13
CA GLU A 169 30.90 19.84 -25.88
C GLU A 169 30.38 18.42 -25.63
N THR A 170 30.07 18.11 -24.36
CA THR A 170 29.52 16.80 -23.96
C THR A 170 28.15 16.56 -24.59
N LEU A 171 27.28 17.58 -24.58
CA LEU A 171 25.94 17.51 -25.15
C LEU A 171 25.96 17.48 -26.69
N ILE A 172 26.92 18.19 -27.32
CA ILE A 172 27.16 18.15 -28.77
C ILE A 172 27.45 16.71 -29.22
N ALA A 173 28.35 16.00 -28.53
CA ALA A 173 28.71 14.63 -28.89
C ALA A 173 27.48 13.69 -28.83
N VAL A 174 26.59 13.89 -27.85
CA VAL A 174 25.32 13.15 -27.75
C VAL A 174 24.39 13.52 -28.90
N ALA A 175 24.24 14.82 -29.19
CA ALA A 175 23.36 15.33 -30.24
C ALA A 175 23.77 14.90 -31.65
N ASP A 176 25.08 14.85 -31.95
CA ASP A 176 25.62 14.42 -33.24
C ASP A 176 25.31 12.94 -33.55
N SER A 177 25.01 12.15 -32.52
CA SER A 177 24.58 10.75 -32.66
C SER A 177 23.07 10.58 -32.95
N LEU A 178 22.31 11.67 -33.01
CA LEU A 178 20.84 11.65 -33.12
C LEU A 178 20.36 12.26 -34.44
N LYS A 179 19.13 11.90 -34.83
CA LYS A 179 18.43 12.51 -35.97
C LYS A 179 17.54 13.65 -35.47
N TRP A 180 17.70 14.84 -36.05
CA TRP A 180 16.97 16.06 -35.68
C TRP A 180 15.78 16.36 -36.62
N SER A 181 15.08 15.32 -37.08
CA SER A 181 13.90 15.49 -37.94
C SER A 181 12.72 16.10 -37.20
N ASP A 182 12.56 15.71 -35.93
CA ASP A 182 11.66 16.33 -34.96
C ASP A 182 12.53 16.86 -33.81
N PRO A 183 12.67 18.19 -33.66
CA PRO A 183 13.52 18.78 -32.63
C PRO A 183 13.12 18.42 -31.20
N ILE A 184 11.83 18.24 -30.90
CA ILE A 184 11.36 17.97 -29.54
C ILE A 184 11.64 16.52 -29.14
N ASP A 185 11.38 15.57 -30.05
CA ASP A 185 11.76 14.16 -29.87
C ASP A 185 13.29 13.99 -29.77
N ALA A 186 14.06 14.76 -30.54
CA ALA A 186 15.52 14.77 -30.41
C ALA A 186 15.97 15.28 -29.04
N CYS A 187 15.33 16.33 -28.51
CA CYS A 187 15.63 16.84 -27.16
C CYS A 187 15.34 15.80 -26.07
N ALA A 188 14.22 15.10 -26.15
CA ALA A 188 13.91 14.01 -25.22
C ALA A 188 15.01 12.93 -25.22
N LYS A 189 15.49 12.53 -26.40
CA LYS A 189 16.58 11.56 -26.55
C LYS A 189 17.93 12.07 -26.05
N VAL A 190 18.20 13.38 -26.16
CA VAL A 190 19.40 13.99 -25.57
C VAL A 190 19.34 13.87 -24.04
N ILE A 191 18.22 14.24 -23.42
CA ILE A 191 18.01 14.15 -21.97
C ILE A 191 18.18 12.69 -21.49
N GLU A 192 17.55 11.73 -22.18
CA GLU A 192 17.65 10.31 -21.82
C GLU A 192 19.08 9.76 -21.93
N LYS A 193 19.83 10.16 -22.97
CA LYS A 193 21.22 9.73 -23.14
C LYS A 193 22.18 10.42 -22.17
N ALA A 194 21.89 11.66 -21.80
CA ALA A 194 22.65 12.40 -20.79
C ALA A 194 22.43 11.83 -19.38
N GLY A 195 21.23 11.32 -19.09
CA GLY A 195 20.90 10.71 -17.81
C GLY A 195 20.71 11.71 -16.66
N CYS A 196 20.64 13.01 -16.97
CA CYS A 196 20.43 14.11 -16.04
C CYS A 196 19.51 15.18 -16.67
N ALA A 197 19.04 16.13 -15.86
CA ALA A 197 18.27 17.27 -16.37
C ALA A 197 19.16 18.16 -17.26
N VAL A 198 18.62 18.63 -18.39
CA VAL A 198 19.38 19.43 -19.36
C VAL A 198 18.74 20.81 -19.50
N SER A 199 19.55 21.88 -19.51
CA SER A 199 19.03 23.24 -19.64
C SER A 199 18.30 23.46 -20.97
N GLY A 200 17.20 24.21 -20.94
CA GLY A 200 16.43 24.57 -22.14
C GLY A 200 17.27 25.33 -23.16
N LYS A 201 18.20 26.17 -22.71
CA LYS A 201 19.18 26.84 -23.59
C LYS A 201 20.08 25.85 -24.31
N ALA A 202 20.58 24.82 -23.62
CA ALA A 202 21.40 23.81 -24.28
C ALA A 202 20.59 23.04 -25.32
N LEU A 203 19.35 22.65 -25.01
CA LEU A 203 18.45 22.00 -25.97
C LEU A 203 18.16 22.90 -27.18
N ALA A 204 17.88 24.18 -26.95
CA ALA A 204 17.68 25.17 -28.01
C ALA A 204 18.93 25.39 -28.86
N PHE A 205 20.12 25.42 -28.24
CA PHE A 205 21.41 25.52 -28.94
C PHE A 205 21.62 24.33 -29.88
N LEU A 206 21.36 23.11 -29.42
CA LEU A 206 21.50 21.90 -30.23
C LEU A 206 20.49 21.87 -31.39
N ALA A 207 19.25 22.29 -31.14
CA ALA A 207 18.23 22.41 -32.17
C ALA A 207 18.59 23.47 -33.23
N TRP A 208 19.08 24.62 -32.79
CA TRP A 208 19.60 25.68 -33.67
C TRP A 208 20.80 25.20 -34.49
N ARG A 209 21.75 24.50 -33.88
CA ARG A 209 22.93 23.93 -34.57
C ARG A 209 22.55 22.92 -35.64
N ALA A 210 21.52 22.11 -35.40
CA ALA A 210 21.00 21.16 -36.38
C ALA A 210 20.24 21.84 -37.53
N LYS A 211 19.54 22.95 -37.26
CA LYS A 211 18.77 23.70 -38.25
C LYS A 211 18.73 25.21 -37.93
N PRO A 212 19.76 25.99 -38.35
CA PRO A 212 19.88 27.38 -37.95
C PRO A 212 18.94 28.33 -38.72
N GLU A 213 18.57 27.96 -39.96
CA GLU A 213 17.72 28.80 -40.81
C GLU A 213 16.29 28.91 -40.25
N GLY A 214 15.89 30.15 -39.91
CA GLY A 214 14.55 30.45 -39.43
C GLY A 214 14.25 29.95 -38.01
N PHE A 215 15.28 29.60 -37.24
CA PHE A 215 15.12 29.24 -35.83
C PHE A 215 14.65 30.43 -35.01
N ASP A 216 13.57 30.25 -34.27
CA ASP A 216 13.01 31.24 -33.35
C ASP A 216 13.13 30.71 -31.91
N PRO A 217 14.00 31.31 -31.07
CA PRO A 217 14.19 30.88 -29.69
C PRO A 217 12.92 30.91 -28.84
N VAL A 218 12.02 31.88 -29.07
CA VAL A 218 10.77 32.00 -28.30
C VAL A 218 9.85 30.85 -28.66
N ARG A 219 9.60 30.67 -29.97
CA ARG A 219 8.71 29.62 -30.47
C ARG A 219 9.22 28.22 -30.14
N PHE A 220 10.54 28.01 -30.19
CA PHE A 220 11.13 26.72 -29.82
C PHE A 220 10.96 26.44 -28.32
N TYR A 221 11.20 27.43 -27.47
CA TYR A 221 11.01 27.29 -26.03
C TYR A 221 9.55 27.00 -25.68
N GLU A 222 8.59 27.67 -26.32
CA GLU A 222 7.16 27.36 -26.18
C GLU A 222 6.82 25.92 -26.56
N GLN A 223 7.37 25.42 -27.66
CA GLN A 223 7.18 24.03 -28.09
C GLN A 223 7.77 23.05 -27.06
N LEU A 224 8.90 23.40 -26.45
CA LEU A 224 9.54 22.58 -25.43
C LEU A 224 8.71 22.54 -24.13
N VAL A 225 8.21 23.69 -23.68
CA VAL A 225 7.34 23.81 -22.49
C VAL A 225 5.98 23.15 -22.71
N SER A 226 5.46 23.18 -23.93
CA SER A 226 4.17 22.57 -24.30
C SER A 226 4.27 21.09 -24.65
N SER A 227 5.48 20.51 -24.58
CA SER A 227 5.72 19.09 -24.90
C SER A 227 5.45 18.19 -23.69
N ASP A 228 5.68 16.88 -23.86
CA ASP A 228 5.64 15.89 -22.78
C ASP A 228 6.84 15.96 -21.82
N LEU A 229 7.79 16.88 -22.05
CA LEU A 229 8.91 17.11 -21.15
C LEU A 229 8.49 17.91 -19.92
N VAL A 230 9.19 17.67 -18.82
CA VAL A 230 8.94 18.33 -17.54
C VAL A 230 9.98 19.41 -17.34
N LEU A 231 9.56 20.67 -17.44
CA LEU A 231 10.36 21.85 -17.09
C LEU A 231 10.50 21.94 -15.57
N LEU A 232 11.71 22.19 -15.05
CA LEU A 232 11.97 22.58 -13.66
C LEU A 232 12.19 24.10 -13.56
N SER A 233 12.02 24.65 -12.36
CA SER A 233 12.16 26.10 -12.09
C SER A 233 13.53 26.70 -12.43
N ASP A 234 14.57 25.88 -12.53
CA ASP A 234 15.92 26.27 -12.95
C ASP A 234 16.16 26.25 -14.46
N GLN A 235 15.09 26.16 -15.24
CA GLN A 235 15.11 26.05 -16.71
C GLN A 235 15.73 24.76 -17.24
N THR A 236 15.85 23.71 -16.42
CA THR A 236 16.23 22.38 -16.91
C THR A 236 15.00 21.53 -17.23
N PHE A 237 15.17 20.57 -18.13
CA PHE A 237 14.11 19.68 -18.59
C PHE A 237 14.43 18.23 -18.25
N LEU A 238 13.39 17.50 -17.85
CA LEU A 238 13.38 16.07 -17.58
C LEU A 238 12.41 15.35 -18.51
N THR A 239 12.61 14.04 -18.71
CA THR A 239 11.58 13.19 -19.31
C THR A 239 10.65 12.63 -18.24
N LYS A 240 9.40 12.26 -18.61
CA LYS A 240 8.47 11.57 -17.70
C LYS A 240 9.06 10.29 -17.08
N LYS A 241 9.94 9.60 -17.81
CA LYS A 241 10.64 8.41 -17.31
C LYS A 241 11.58 8.75 -16.15
N MET A 242 12.24 9.91 -16.20
CA MET A 242 13.13 10.36 -15.13
C MET A 242 12.35 10.85 -13.92
N VAL A 243 11.16 11.45 -14.09
CA VAL A 243 10.28 11.81 -12.96
C VAL A 243 9.95 10.58 -12.11
N LYS A 244 9.64 9.44 -12.74
CA LYS A 244 9.44 8.17 -12.02
C LYS A 244 10.67 7.70 -11.24
N ALA A 245 11.88 8.07 -11.67
CA ALA A 245 13.10 7.77 -10.94
C ALA A 245 13.33 8.74 -9.76
N LEU A 246 12.65 9.89 -9.72
CA LEU A 246 12.68 10.79 -8.56
C LEU A 246 11.84 10.25 -7.40
N GLU A 247 10.79 9.47 -7.70
CA GLU A 247 9.92 8.85 -6.69
C GLU A 247 10.72 7.96 -5.72
N SER A 248 11.65 7.15 -6.23
CA SER A 248 12.50 6.30 -5.39
C SER A 248 13.47 7.09 -4.51
N VAL A 249 13.74 8.36 -4.85
CA VAL A 249 14.54 9.27 -4.01
C VAL A 249 13.71 9.79 -2.84
N TRP A 250 12.41 10.02 -3.02
CA TRP A 250 11.53 10.47 -1.94
C TRP A 250 11.39 9.45 -0.82
N ASP A 251 11.34 8.15 -1.15
CA ASP A 251 11.34 7.08 -0.15
C ASP A 251 12.61 7.14 0.72
N VAL A 252 13.78 7.37 0.10
CA VAL A 252 15.04 7.50 0.84
C VAL A 252 15.05 8.74 1.74
N ILE A 253 14.58 9.89 1.23
CA ILE A 253 14.48 11.13 2.02
C ILE A 253 13.49 10.95 3.19
N ALA A 254 12.40 10.21 2.97
CA ALA A 254 11.42 9.93 4.01
C ALA A 254 12.02 9.15 5.19
N ASP A 255 13.03 8.31 4.95
CA ASP A 255 13.72 7.51 5.96
C ASP A 255 14.89 8.23 6.65
N GLU A 256 15.39 9.35 6.11
CA GLU A 256 16.46 10.16 6.72
C GLU A 256 15.99 10.95 7.95
N PRO A 257 16.86 11.34 8.90
CA PRO A 257 16.46 12.30 9.94
C PRO A 257 16.07 13.67 9.35
N PRO A 258 15.20 14.45 10.02
CA PRO A 258 14.85 15.80 9.56
C PRO A 258 16.09 16.69 9.41
N VAL A 259 16.08 17.60 8.44
CA VAL A 259 17.21 18.50 8.19
C VAL A 259 17.42 19.46 9.38
N GLU A 260 18.68 19.69 9.77
CA GLU A 260 19.03 20.70 10.80
C GLU A 260 18.48 22.08 10.41
N GLY A 261 17.59 22.64 11.25
CA GLY A 261 16.81 23.85 10.96
C GLY A 261 15.30 23.62 11.02
N VAL A 262 14.80 22.45 10.57
CA VAL A 262 13.39 22.03 10.68
C VAL A 262 12.98 21.82 12.15
N VAL A 263 13.95 21.44 12.99
CA VAL A 263 13.76 21.14 14.42
C VAL A 263 13.47 22.41 15.25
N GLU A 264 13.92 23.59 14.83
CA GLU A 264 13.69 24.85 15.58
C GLU A 264 12.25 25.39 15.43
N GLU A 265 11.55 25.08 14.34
CA GLU A 265 10.12 25.40 14.18
C GLU A 265 9.20 24.33 14.77
N ALA A 266 9.58 23.05 14.71
CA ALA A 266 8.86 21.96 15.38
C ALA A 266 8.84 22.11 16.91
N THR A 267 9.77 22.87 17.49
CA THR A 267 9.87 23.12 18.94
C THR A 267 9.18 24.39 19.42
N ARG A 268 8.44 25.13 18.57
CA ARG A 268 7.73 26.35 18.99
C ARG A 268 6.28 26.09 19.45
N ALA A 269 6.12 26.27 20.77
CA ALA A 269 4.90 26.46 21.56
C ALA A 269 3.85 25.33 21.52
N VAL A 270 3.93 24.50 22.57
CA VAL A 270 2.84 23.66 23.08
C VAL A 270 1.61 24.53 23.31
N GLY A 271 0.65 24.50 22.37
CA GLY A 271 -0.75 24.65 22.72
C GLY A 271 -1.24 23.38 23.41
N ASP A 272 -2.32 23.43 24.17
CA ASP A 272 -2.97 22.23 24.73
C ASP A 272 -3.17 21.19 23.61
N ILE A 273 -2.59 20.00 23.79
CA ILE A 273 -2.81 18.85 22.90
C ILE A 273 -4.30 18.55 22.94
N SER A 274 -4.99 18.92 21.88
CA SER A 274 -6.43 18.83 21.79
C SER A 274 -6.85 18.68 20.34
N VAL A 275 -7.80 17.78 20.12
CA VAL A 275 -8.45 17.59 18.83
C VAL A 275 -9.69 18.47 18.81
N ARG A 276 -9.67 19.56 18.02
CA ARG A 276 -10.83 20.45 17.91
C ARG A 276 -11.84 19.86 16.92
N PRO A 277 -13.11 20.28 16.96
CA PRO A 277 -14.11 19.80 16.00
C PRO A 277 -13.70 19.98 14.53
N VAL A 278 -13.06 21.11 14.19
CA VAL A 278 -12.58 21.35 12.82
C VAL A 278 -11.45 20.39 12.40
N ASP A 279 -10.62 19.97 13.36
CA ASP A 279 -9.56 19.00 13.07
C ASP A 279 -10.18 17.61 12.84
N MET A 280 -11.25 17.28 13.58
CA MET A 280 -12.02 16.04 13.35
C MET A 280 -12.71 16.03 11.98
N GLU A 281 -13.30 17.15 11.54
CA GLU A 281 -13.86 17.27 10.19
C GLU A 281 -12.81 17.01 9.10
N GLU A 282 -11.59 17.53 9.27
CA GLU A 282 -10.46 17.25 8.35
C GLU A 282 -10.07 15.75 8.37
N VAL A 283 -9.99 15.13 9.55
CA VAL A 283 -9.71 13.69 9.69
C VAL A 283 -10.76 12.83 8.97
N ILE A 284 -12.04 13.13 9.17
CA ILE A 284 -13.14 12.44 8.49
C ILE A 284 -13.09 12.68 6.97
N ALA A 285 -12.75 13.90 6.53
CA ALA A 285 -12.57 14.19 5.11
C ALA A 285 -11.43 13.37 4.47
N ILE A 286 -10.31 13.17 5.17
CA ILE A 286 -9.22 12.28 4.71
C ILE A 286 -9.76 10.85 4.57
N SER A 287 -10.43 10.33 5.60
CA SER A 287 -10.99 8.97 5.56
C SER A 287 -12.03 8.75 4.46
N ASN A 288 -12.80 9.78 4.10
CA ASN A 288 -13.75 9.72 3.00
C ASN A 288 -13.09 9.67 1.62
N ARG A 289 -11.88 10.25 1.48
CA ARG A 289 -11.11 10.25 0.22
C ARG A 289 -10.21 9.02 0.08
N THR A 290 -9.83 8.39 1.19
CA THR A 290 -9.00 7.18 1.17
C THR A 290 -9.86 5.94 0.96
N GLU A 291 -9.47 5.12 -0.02
CA GLU A 291 -10.00 3.76 -0.16
C GLU A 291 -9.36 2.84 0.90
N GLY A 292 -10.19 2.20 1.73
CA GLY A 292 -9.72 1.29 2.77
C GLY A 292 -9.56 1.96 4.14
N PHE A 293 -8.44 1.66 4.81
CA PHE A 293 -8.13 2.21 6.12
C PHE A 293 -7.25 3.47 6.03
N VAL A 294 -7.30 4.29 7.06
CA VAL A 294 -6.35 5.39 7.30
C VAL A 294 -5.62 5.11 8.61
N THR A 295 -4.33 5.44 8.68
CA THR A 295 -3.58 5.27 9.93
C THR A 295 -3.60 6.51 10.81
N VAL A 296 -3.48 6.34 12.13
CA VAL A 296 -3.31 7.45 13.07
C VAL A 296 -2.11 8.29 12.67
N ARG A 297 -1.01 7.65 12.24
CA ARG A 297 0.17 8.32 11.72
C ARG A 297 -0.16 9.25 10.55
N GLN A 298 -0.89 8.78 9.54
CA GLN A 298 -1.29 9.60 8.39
C GLN A 298 -2.16 10.79 8.81
N MET A 299 -3.10 10.59 9.74
CA MET A 299 -3.96 11.66 10.25
C MET A 299 -3.15 12.71 11.02
N LEU A 300 -2.22 12.28 11.88
CA LEU A 300 -1.33 13.16 12.62
C LEU A 300 -0.43 13.98 11.70
N GLU A 301 0.17 13.34 10.70
CA GLU A 301 1.05 14.02 9.75
C GLU A 301 0.29 15.02 8.86
N GLN A 302 -0.93 14.69 8.42
CA GLN A 302 -1.68 15.52 7.47
C GLN A 302 -2.50 16.63 8.13
N VAL A 303 -3.10 16.39 9.30
CA VAL A 303 -4.00 17.34 9.97
C VAL A 303 -3.26 18.15 11.04
N PHE A 304 -2.43 17.46 11.84
CA PHE A 304 -1.78 18.05 13.01
C PHE A 304 -0.32 18.41 12.76
N GLU A 305 0.24 18.00 11.62
CA GLU A 305 1.64 18.20 11.24
C GLU A 305 2.65 17.53 12.21
N VAL A 306 2.19 16.54 12.96
CA VAL A 306 2.95 15.78 13.96
C VAL A 306 3.51 14.51 13.32
N SER A 307 4.82 14.33 13.44
CA SER A 307 5.60 13.22 12.91
C SER A 307 6.08 12.31 14.03
N GLN A 308 6.42 11.05 13.72
CA GLN A 308 6.97 10.09 14.70
C GLN A 308 8.27 10.55 15.38
N ALA A 309 8.98 11.51 14.79
CA ALA A 309 10.21 12.07 15.36
C ALA A 309 9.92 13.12 16.46
N ASP A 310 8.69 13.64 16.53
CA ASP A 310 8.31 14.65 17.50
C ASP A 310 8.20 14.06 18.91
N ARG A 311 8.74 14.78 19.90
CA ARG A 311 8.80 14.32 21.30
C ARG A 311 7.42 13.95 21.86
N ASP A 312 6.39 14.67 21.43
CA ASP A 312 5.04 14.55 21.95
C ASP A 312 4.14 13.66 21.04
N TYR A 313 4.73 12.94 20.06
CA TYR A 313 3.99 12.08 19.11
C TYR A 313 3.08 11.07 19.82
N THR A 314 3.60 10.35 20.82
CA THR A 314 2.83 9.31 21.55
C THR A 314 1.63 9.91 22.29
N GLU A 315 1.74 11.15 22.77
CA GLU A 315 0.63 11.86 23.43
C GLU A 315 -0.44 12.27 22.41
N TRP A 316 -0.02 12.76 21.24
CA TRP A 316 -0.91 13.03 20.11
C TRP A 316 -1.62 11.78 19.58
N GLU A 317 -0.89 10.67 19.44
CA GLU A 317 -1.44 9.39 18.99
C GLU A 317 -2.53 8.88 19.93
N SER A 318 -2.28 8.94 21.24
CA SER A 318 -3.27 8.58 22.25
C SER A 318 -4.49 9.52 22.22
N THR A 319 -4.25 10.83 22.15
CA THR A 319 -5.32 11.84 22.17
C THR A 319 -6.22 11.74 20.94
N LEU A 320 -5.63 11.57 19.76
CA LEU A 320 -6.39 11.40 18.52
C LEU A 320 -7.18 10.09 18.52
N SER A 321 -6.56 8.99 18.98
CA SER A 321 -7.25 7.69 19.07
C SER A 321 -8.46 7.75 20.00
N GLU A 322 -8.34 8.42 21.14
CA GLU A 322 -9.46 8.63 22.07
C GLU A 322 -10.55 9.52 21.45
N ALA A 323 -10.17 10.60 20.78
CA ALA A 323 -11.11 11.49 20.09
C ALA A 323 -11.89 10.75 18.99
N LEU A 324 -11.22 9.91 18.19
CA LEU A 324 -11.82 9.08 17.15
C LEU A 324 -12.81 8.07 17.74
N GLN A 325 -12.41 7.38 18.82
CA GLN A 325 -13.26 6.41 19.50
C GLN A 325 -14.54 7.07 20.05
N ASN A 326 -14.42 8.27 20.60
CA ASN A 326 -15.56 9.04 21.12
C ASN A 326 -16.48 9.59 20.02
N HIS A 327 -15.96 9.88 18.83
CA HIS A 327 -16.75 10.38 17.70
C HIS A 327 -17.61 9.27 17.07
N GLY A 328 -17.07 8.06 16.94
CA GLY A 328 -17.82 6.85 16.56
C GLY A 328 -18.08 6.66 15.05
N GLU A 329 -17.67 7.58 14.19
CA GLU A 329 -17.76 7.40 12.71
C GLU A 329 -16.68 6.46 12.15
N LEU A 330 -15.51 6.43 12.80
CA LEU A 330 -14.43 5.52 12.47
C LEU A 330 -14.29 4.46 13.56
N LEU A 331 -14.06 3.22 13.14
CA LEU A 331 -13.74 2.10 14.01
C LEU A 331 -12.25 1.80 13.92
N SER A 332 -11.62 1.60 15.09
CA SER A 332 -10.27 1.02 15.11
C SER A 332 -10.33 -0.42 14.63
N VAL A 333 -9.47 -0.76 13.65
CA VAL A 333 -9.30 -2.11 13.11
C VAL A 333 -7.88 -2.63 13.40
N GLY A 334 -7.35 -2.25 14.58
CA GLY A 334 -6.08 -2.75 15.10
C GLY A 334 -4.84 -2.01 14.64
N TRP A 335 -3.72 -2.30 15.31
CA TRP A 335 -2.44 -1.62 15.15
C TRP A 335 -2.59 -0.10 15.28
N ASP A 336 -2.60 0.63 14.16
CA ASP A 336 -2.82 2.07 14.06
C ASP A 336 -3.91 2.42 13.04
N ARG A 337 -4.72 1.45 12.62
CA ARG A 337 -5.64 1.54 11.48
C ARG A 337 -7.06 1.89 11.92
N TRP A 338 -7.68 2.78 11.15
CA TRP A 338 -9.05 3.23 11.33
C TRP A 338 -9.82 3.11 10.04
N ARG A 339 -11.06 2.64 10.15
CA ARG A 339 -11.91 2.40 8.99
C ARG A 339 -13.32 2.93 9.22
N ARG A 340 -13.94 3.44 8.17
CA ARG A 340 -15.35 3.81 8.17
C ARG A 340 -16.21 2.58 8.41
N VAL A 341 -17.13 2.67 9.36
CA VAL A 341 -17.96 1.53 9.81
C VAL A 341 -18.71 0.89 8.64
N GLU A 342 -19.24 1.70 7.73
CA GLU A 342 -20.00 1.25 6.56
C GLU A 342 -19.16 0.54 5.50
N THR A 343 -17.82 0.61 5.59
CA THR A 343 -16.89 -0.04 4.64
C THR A 343 -16.32 -1.35 5.17
N ILE A 344 -16.73 -1.77 6.37
CA ILE A 344 -16.36 -3.07 6.93
C ILE A 344 -17.15 -4.15 6.19
N PRO A 345 -16.50 -5.18 5.63
CA PRO A 345 -17.20 -6.27 4.96
C PRO A 345 -18.16 -7.00 5.92
N THR A 346 -19.36 -7.36 5.47
CA THR A 346 -20.34 -8.02 6.34
C THR A 346 -20.10 -9.53 6.49
N ASP A 347 -19.44 -10.14 5.51
CA ASP A 347 -19.10 -11.57 5.44
C ASP A 347 -18.09 -12.02 6.50
N ILE A 348 -17.34 -11.09 7.11
CA ILE A 348 -16.39 -11.39 8.20
C ILE A 348 -17.05 -11.43 9.58
N LEU A 349 -18.33 -11.04 9.68
CA LEU A 349 -19.03 -10.91 10.97
C LEU A 349 -19.58 -12.26 11.47
N ASP A 350 -19.82 -13.19 10.55
CA ASP A 350 -20.36 -14.51 10.84
C ASP A 350 -19.42 -15.62 10.34
N ALA A 351 -19.41 -16.76 11.02
CA ALA A 351 -18.65 -17.92 10.56
C ALA A 351 -19.27 -18.47 9.25
N PRO A 352 -18.47 -18.79 8.22
CA PRO A 352 -18.98 -19.34 6.97
C PRO A 352 -19.79 -20.63 7.20
N ALA A 353 -20.93 -20.75 6.53
CA ALA A 353 -21.79 -21.91 6.65
C ALA A 353 -21.10 -23.24 6.26
N SER A 354 -20.05 -23.18 5.44
CA SER A 354 -19.22 -24.34 5.06
C SER A 354 -18.46 -24.95 6.24
N LEU A 355 -18.26 -24.21 7.35
CA LEU A 355 -17.66 -24.73 8.57
C LEU A 355 -18.67 -25.47 9.47
N ASN A 356 -19.98 -25.41 9.17
CA ASN A 356 -20.99 -26.13 9.94
C ASN A 356 -20.93 -27.63 9.62
N PHE A 357 -20.86 -28.46 10.66
CA PHE A 357 -20.91 -29.90 10.52
C PHE A 357 -22.34 -30.41 10.35
N GLN A 358 -22.51 -31.47 9.57
CA GLN A 358 -23.80 -32.12 9.38
C GLN A 358 -23.99 -33.21 10.43
N THR A 359 -25.21 -33.30 10.96
CA THR A 359 -25.63 -34.40 11.83
C THR A 359 -26.25 -35.50 10.97
N PHE A 360 -25.80 -36.73 11.17
CA PHE A 360 -26.33 -37.91 10.50
C PHE A 360 -26.95 -38.84 11.53
N SER A 361 -27.99 -39.58 11.13
CA SER A 361 -28.65 -40.57 11.98
C SER A 361 -28.75 -41.87 11.23
N PHE A 362 -28.02 -42.89 11.71
CA PHE A 362 -28.06 -44.25 11.18
C PHE A 362 -28.55 -45.19 12.27
N LEU A 363 -29.42 -46.13 11.89
CA LEU A 363 -30.00 -47.10 12.81
C LEU A 363 -29.49 -48.50 12.48
N THR A 364 -29.27 -49.30 13.52
CA THR A 364 -29.03 -50.75 13.38
C THR A 364 -30.32 -51.46 12.93
N MET A 365 -30.21 -52.74 12.54
CA MET A 365 -31.39 -53.58 12.26
C MET A 365 -32.33 -53.72 13.47
N GLU A 366 -31.82 -53.49 14.69
CA GLU A 366 -32.59 -53.53 15.93
C GLU A 366 -33.22 -52.16 16.28
N GLY A 367 -32.99 -51.13 15.46
CA GLY A 367 -33.50 -49.77 15.66
C GLY A 367 -32.71 -48.94 16.67
N GLU A 368 -31.53 -49.39 17.09
CA GLU A 368 -30.62 -48.59 17.95
C GLU A 368 -29.82 -47.60 17.10
N GLU A 369 -29.50 -46.42 17.62
CA GLU A 369 -28.57 -45.49 16.97
C GLU A 369 -27.17 -46.09 16.84
N LEU A 370 -26.64 -46.02 15.63
CA LEU A 370 -25.30 -46.50 15.29
C LEU A 370 -24.23 -45.45 15.61
N GLU A 371 -24.50 -44.17 15.42
CA GLU A 371 -23.51 -43.10 15.57
C GLU A 371 -23.75 -42.31 16.85
N LEU A 372 -23.14 -42.77 17.93
CA LEU A 372 -23.26 -42.17 19.25
C LEU A 372 -22.08 -41.25 19.54
N GLU A 373 -22.36 -39.98 19.83
CA GLU A 373 -21.34 -39.03 20.24
C GLU A 373 -21.00 -39.19 21.73
N LEU A 374 -19.71 -39.16 22.07
CA LEU A 374 -19.19 -39.36 23.41
C LEU A 374 -18.78 -38.03 24.05
N THR A 375 -18.97 -37.94 25.37
CA THR A 375 -18.31 -36.94 26.22
C THR A 375 -16.80 -37.17 26.21
N GLU A 376 -16.03 -36.16 26.61
CA GLU A 376 -14.56 -36.22 26.55
C GLU A 376 -13.96 -37.33 27.42
N ASP A 377 -14.59 -37.62 28.57
CA ASP A 377 -14.20 -38.72 29.45
C ASP A 377 -14.44 -40.10 28.82
N GLY A 378 -15.29 -40.16 27.79
CA GLY A 378 -15.54 -41.34 26.97
C GLY A 378 -14.48 -41.57 25.89
N LEU A 379 -13.64 -40.59 25.57
CA LEU A 379 -12.65 -40.69 24.49
C LEU A 379 -11.39 -41.45 24.91
N ASP A 380 -10.87 -42.31 24.03
CA ASP A 380 -9.68 -43.13 24.30
C ASP A 380 -8.37 -42.36 24.03
N GLY A 381 -7.35 -42.61 24.85
CA GLY A 381 -6.00 -42.06 24.67
C GLY A 381 -5.94 -40.53 24.81
N ASP A 382 -5.29 -39.89 23.84
CA ASP A 382 -5.12 -38.42 23.81
C ASP A 382 -6.23 -37.71 23.03
N LEU A 383 -7.25 -38.44 22.55
CA LEU A 383 -8.33 -37.86 21.74
C LEU A 383 -9.03 -36.70 22.43
N LYS A 384 -9.20 -36.74 23.76
CA LYS A 384 -9.79 -35.63 24.54
C LYS A 384 -9.06 -34.29 24.35
N ASN A 385 -7.76 -34.32 24.13
CA ASN A 385 -6.95 -33.13 23.89
C ASN A 385 -6.93 -32.81 22.38
N LEU A 386 -6.80 -33.83 21.53
CA LEU A 386 -6.72 -33.65 20.08
C LEU A 386 -8.00 -33.04 19.49
N VAL A 387 -9.20 -33.41 19.96
CA VAL A 387 -10.47 -32.85 19.45
C VAL A 387 -10.64 -31.36 19.77
N ARG A 388 -9.91 -30.83 20.76
CA ARG A 388 -9.95 -29.41 21.14
C ARG A 388 -8.94 -28.57 20.36
N ARG A 389 -7.97 -29.19 19.67
CA ARG A 389 -7.00 -28.44 18.89
C ARG A 389 -7.71 -27.69 17.74
N PRO A 390 -7.28 -26.46 17.40
CA PRO A 390 -7.86 -25.70 16.28
C PRO A 390 -7.91 -26.52 14.99
N MET A 391 -6.85 -27.30 14.71
CA MET A 391 -6.78 -28.21 13.57
C MET A 391 -7.98 -29.18 13.50
N ALA A 392 -8.43 -29.73 14.63
CA ALA A 392 -9.57 -30.64 14.69
C ALA A 392 -10.91 -29.89 14.76
N ALA A 393 -10.99 -28.83 15.55
CA ALA A 393 -12.24 -28.13 15.82
C ALA A 393 -12.69 -27.24 14.65
N LYS A 394 -11.73 -26.65 13.93
CA LYS A 394 -11.96 -25.63 12.89
C LYS A 394 -11.23 -25.96 11.56
N GLY A 395 -10.62 -27.14 11.43
CA GLY A 395 -10.03 -27.60 10.16
C GLY A 395 -8.70 -26.94 9.77
N GLY A 396 -8.03 -26.26 10.68
CA GLY A 396 -6.78 -25.56 10.38
C GLY A 396 -6.17 -24.98 11.64
N GLU A 397 -4.93 -24.55 11.54
CA GLU A 397 -4.25 -23.88 12.64
C GLU A 397 -3.23 -22.88 12.11
N CYS A 398 -2.98 -21.83 12.89
CA CYS A 398 -1.82 -20.98 12.68
C CYS A 398 -1.03 -20.81 13.97
N ILE A 399 0.26 -21.15 13.89
CA ILE A 399 1.16 -21.27 15.04
C ILE A 399 2.30 -20.27 14.90
N THR A 400 2.45 -19.42 15.91
CA THR A 400 3.59 -18.51 16.04
C THR A 400 4.88 -19.30 16.26
N GLN A 401 5.84 -19.09 15.37
CA GLN A 401 7.18 -19.66 15.39
C GLN A 401 8.10 -18.83 16.30
N THR A 402 9.26 -19.38 16.64
CA THR A 402 10.25 -18.72 17.50
C THR A 402 10.83 -17.43 16.91
N ASP A 403 10.81 -17.28 15.58
CA ASP A 403 11.25 -16.07 14.87
C ASP A 403 10.14 -15.02 14.72
N GLY A 404 8.96 -15.26 15.30
CA GLY A 404 7.78 -14.39 15.18
C GLY A 404 7.00 -14.59 13.88
N SER A 405 7.45 -15.44 12.96
CA SER A 405 6.64 -15.83 11.80
C SER A 405 5.48 -16.71 12.21
N LEU A 406 4.42 -16.72 11.40
CA LEU A 406 3.26 -17.57 11.62
C LEU A 406 3.27 -18.69 10.62
N ARG A 407 3.27 -19.95 11.07
CA ARG A 407 3.08 -21.12 10.20
C ARG A 407 1.62 -21.49 10.21
N CYS A 408 0.95 -21.34 9.08
CA CYS A 408 -0.46 -21.64 8.93
C CYS A 408 -0.65 -22.90 8.08
N THR A 409 -1.47 -23.83 8.56
CA THR A 409 -1.84 -25.07 7.89
C THR A 409 -3.34 -25.10 7.64
N THR A 410 -3.74 -25.41 6.41
CA THR A 410 -5.15 -25.48 5.99
C THR A 410 -5.57 -26.91 5.64
N THR A 411 -6.87 -27.21 5.79
CA THR A 411 -7.53 -28.42 5.28
C THR A 411 -8.66 -28.04 4.33
N VAL A 412 -9.32 -29.03 3.75
CA VAL A 412 -10.42 -28.82 2.78
C VAL A 412 -11.54 -27.94 3.32
N LEU A 413 -11.82 -28.01 4.63
CA LEU A 413 -12.86 -27.19 5.26
C LEU A 413 -12.60 -25.70 5.04
N ASN A 414 -11.35 -25.31 5.31
CA ASN A 414 -10.89 -23.93 5.27
C ASN A 414 -10.61 -23.46 3.84
N HIS A 415 -10.03 -24.34 3.03
CA HIS A 415 -9.78 -24.09 1.61
C HIS A 415 -11.05 -23.68 0.86
N GLU A 416 -12.18 -24.37 1.09
CA GLU A 416 -13.46 -24.02 0.47
C GLU A 416 -14.09 -22.74 1.04
N SER A 417 -13.81 -22.43 2.30
CA SER A 417 -14.41 -21.29 3.02
C SER A 417 -13.65 -19.97 2.88
N GLY A 418 -12.39 -20.01 2.45
CA GLY A 418 -11.53 -18.81 2.42
C GLY A 418 -11.06 -18.32 3.79
N VAL A 419 -11.26 -19.10 4.87
CA VAL A 419 -10.92 -18.68 6.24
C VAL A 419 -9.81 -19.52 6.87
N LEU A 420 -9.10 -18.91 7.83
CA LEU A 420 -8.06 -19.53 8.63
C LEU A 420 -8.42 -19.46 10.13
N PRO A 421 -8.38 -20.58 10.86
CA PRO A 421 -8.46 -20.56 12.31
C PRO A 421 -7.20 -19.96 12.93
N ILE A 422 -7.39 -18.96 13.78
CA ILE A 422 -6.31 -18.21 14.43
C ILE A 422 -6.30 -18.40 15.95
N GLY A 423 -7.01 -19.41 16.45
CA GLY A 423 -6.95 -19.80 17.86
C GLY A 423 -5.58 -20.41 18.21
N GLY A 424 -4.98 -20.00 19.33
CA GLY A 424 -3.69 -20.49 19.77
C GLY A 424 -3.19 -19.78 21.04
N ASP A 425 -2.22 -20.40 21.72
CA ASP A 425 -1.48 -19.81 22.85
C ASP A 425 0.03 -19.96 22.59
N PRO A 426 0.78 -18.87 22.33
CA PRO A 426 0.30 -17.48 22.25
C PRO A 426 -0.57 -17.23 21.01
N PRO A 427 -1.46 -16.21 21.03
CA PRO A 427 -2.28 -15.87 19.87
C PRO A 427 -1.40 -15.34 18.71
N PRO A 428 -1.74 -15.67 17.45
CA PRO A 428 -0.97 -15.25 16.27
C PRO A 428 -1.13 -13.75 15.94
N PHE A 429 -2.23 -13.14 16.40
CA PHE A 429 -2.57 -11.74 16.16
C PHE A 429 -2.99 -11.04 17.46
N PRO A 430 -3.03 -9.69 17.51
CA PRO A 430 -3.60 -8.97 18.64
C PRO A 430 -5.03 -9.43 18.94
N THR A 431 -5.41 -9.49 20.22
CA THR A 431 -6.75 -9.94 20.63
C THR A 431 -7.75 -8.80 20.78
N GLN A 432 -7.31 -7.56 20.57
CA GLN A 432 -8.12 -6.34 20.59
C GLN A 432 -7.65 -5.39 19.48
N PRO A 433 -8.56 -4.63 18.86
CA PRO A 433 -10.03 -4.69 18.98
C PRO A 433 -10.65 -6.00 18.44
N PRO A 434 -11.98 -6.22 18.56
CA PRO A 434 -12.64 -7.44 18.10
C PRO A 434 -12.46 -7.74 16.60
N LEU A 435 -12.34 -6.70 15.78
CA LEU A 435 -12.04 -6.81 14.35
C LEU A 435 -10.69 -6.17 14.07
N LEU A 436 -9.82 -6.86 13.35
CA LEU A 436 -8.57 -6.30 12.84
C LEU A 436 -8.51 -6.38 11.32
N GLU A 437 -7.82 -5.42 10.71
CA GLU A 437 -7.51 -5.43 9.29
C GLU A 437 -5.99 -5.47 9.07
N GLY A 438 -5.48 -6.63 8.68
CA GLY A 438 -4.11 -6.82 8.24
C GLY A 438 -3.96 -6.70 6.73
N THR A 439 -2.72 -6.72 6.26
CA THR A 439 -2.41 -6.78 4.83
C THR A 439 -1.32 -7.80 4.56
N ILE A 440 -1.57 -8.67 3.60
CA ILE A 440 -0.58 -9.61 3.09
C ILE A 440 0.06 -9.00 1.84
N VAL A 441 1.38 -8.80 1.90
CA VAL A 441 2.19 -8.20 0.84
C VAL A 441 2.81 -9.33 0.02
N THR A 442 2.49 -9.36 -1.27
CA THR A 442 3.05 -10.30 -2.25
C THR A 442 3.70 -9.54 -3.42
N PRO A 443 4.50 -10.21 -4.27
CA PRO A 443 5.04 -9.60 -5.48
C PRO A 443 3.95 -9.12 -6.47
N GLU A 444 2.77 -9.75 -6.43
CA GLU A 444 1.65 -9.45 -7.32
C GLU A 444 0.74 -8.33 -6.80
N GLY A 445 0.85 -7.97 -5.51
CA GLY A 445 0.05 -6.91 -4.92
C GLY A 445 -0.17 -7.05 -3.41
N ARG A 446 -1.16 -6.32 -2.91
CA ARG A 446 -1.56 -6.30 -1.50
C ARG A 446 -2.91 -6.98 -1.35
N ILE A 447 -3.01 -7.97 -0.47
CA ILE A 447 -4.22 -8.72 -0.20
C ILE A 447 -4.72 -8.32 1.19
N PRO A 448 -5.94 -7.77 1.33
CA PRO A 448 -6.51 -7.46 2.64
C PRO A 448 -6.83 -8.76 3.38
N MET A 449 -6.51 -8.79 4.67
CA MET A 449 -6.84 -9.91 5.56
C MET A 449 -7.62 -9.37 6.74
N TRP A 450 -8.78 -9.95 7.00
CA TRP A 450 -9.64 -9.55 8.11
C TRP A 450 -9.58 -10.56 9.23
N ILE A 451 -9.39 -10.11 10.46
CA ILE A 451 -9.34 -10.97 11.64
C ILE A 451 -10.55 -10.65 12.51
N ASN A 452 -11.36 -11.66 12.80
CA ASN A 452 -12.44 -11.56 13.77
C ASN A 452 -12.07 -12.35 15.02
N ASN A 453 -11.68 -11.63 16.07
CA ASN A 453 -11.27 -12.20 17.35
C ASN A 453 -12.43 -12.88 18.10
N ASN A 454 -13.69 -12.51 17.83
CA ASN A 454 -14.85 -13.18 18.43
C ASN A 454 -15.10 -14.56 17.81
N LEU A 455 -14.77 -14.73 16.53
CA LEU A 455 -14.86 -16.01 15.81
C LEU A 455 -13.56 -16.82 15.89
N GLU A 456 -12.45 -16.16 16.23
CA GLU A 456 -11.07 -16.63 16.08
C GLU A 456 -10.81 -17.14 14.65
N LEU A 457 -11.24 -16.36 13.66
CA LEU A 457 -11.06 -16.63 12.23
C LEU A 457 -10.39 -15.43 11.54
N ALA A 458 -9.52 -15.70 10.58
CA ALA A 458 -9.07 -14.76 9.59
C ALA A 458 -9.71 -15.04 8.22
N PHE A 459 -10.07 -14.01 7.48
CA PHE A 459 -10.81 -14.01 6.21
C PHE A 459 -10.01 -13.33 5.10
N GLY A 460 -10.45 -13.51 3.84
CA GLY A 460 -9.82 -12.90 2.66
C GLY A 460 -8.65 -13.69 2.09
N LEU A 461 -8.59 -15.00 2.36
CA LEU A 461 -7.46 -15.87 2.01
C LEU A 461 -7.70 -16.73 0.76
N GLU A 462 -8.80 -16.52 0.04
CA GLU A 462 -9.22 -17.32 -1.12
C GLU A 462 -8.15 -17.34 -2.22
N SER A 463 -7.56 -16.17 -2.49
CA SER A 463 -6.51 -16.01 -3.50
C SER A 463 -5.22 -16.76 -3.15
N ILE A 464 -4.94 -16.92 -1.85
CA ILE A 464 -3.80 -17.70 -1.34
C ILE A 464 -4.13 -19.19 -1.45
N TYR A 465 -5.34 -19.58 -1.06
CA TYR A 465 -5.79 -20.97 -1.07
C TYR A 465 -5.85 -21.56 -2.47
N ALA A 466 -6.26 -20.79 -3.47
CA ALA A 466 -6.23 -21.22 -4.88
C ALA A 466 -4.84 -21.65 -5.38
N ARG A 467 -3.77 -21.31 -4.66
CA ARG A 467 -2.37 -21.67 -4.97
C ARG A 467 -1.82 -22.80 -4.10
N LEU A 468 -2.62 -23.31 -3.16
CA LEU A 468 -2.25 -24.36 -2.23
C LEU A 468 -3.01 -25.67 -2.52
N PRO A 469 -2.50 -26.81 -2.06
CA PRO A 469 -3.25 -28.06 -2.06
C PRO A 469 -4.54 -27.96 -1.23
N GLU A 470 -5.59 -28.67 -1.65
CA GLU A 470 -6.91 -28.66 -0.98
C GLU A 470 -6.86 -29.10 0.48
N SER A 471 -5.95 -30.01 0.84
CA SER A 471 -5.73 -30.40 2.24
C SER A 471 -4.24 -30.53 2.56
N GLY A 472 -3.84 -29.93 3.68
CA GLY A 472 -2.47 -29.85 4.16
C GLY A 472 -1.58 -28.89 3.39
N GLY A 473 -2.18 -27.87 2.75
CA GLY A 473 -1.42 -26.71 2.30
C GLY A 473 -0.81 -25.95 3.48
N VAL A 474 0.44 -25.55 3.35
CA VAL A 474 1.18 -24.80 4.38
C VAL A 474 1.69 -23.49 3.79
N PHE A 475 1.53 -22.41 4.54
CA PHE A 475 2.11 -21.12 4.20
C PHE A 475 2.58 -20.39 5.45
N PHE A 476 3.45 -19.41 5.27
CA PHE A 476 4.01 -18.60 6.32
C PHE A 476 3.65 -17.14 6.13
N LEU A 477 3.29 -16.47 7.23
CA LEU A 477 3.12 -15.03 7.30
C LEU A 477 4.24 -14.46 8.16
N ARG A 478 5.07 -13.58 7.58
CA ARG A 478 6.18 -12.95 8.31
C ARG A 478 5.87 -11.48 8.58
N PRO A 479 5.89 -11.01 9.85
CA PRO A 479 5.68 -9.61 10.15
C PRO A 479 6.69 -8.72 9.41
N THR A 480 6.25 -7.56 8.95
CA THR A 480 7.12 -6.53 8.36
C THR A 480 7.46 -5.45 9.39
N ASN A 481 8.18 -4.41 8.96
CA ASN A 481 8.39 -3.20 9.75
C ASN A 481 7.13 -2.32 9.86
N ARG A 482 6.09 -2.57 9.04
CA ARG A 482 4.81 -1.86 9.10
C ARG A 482 3.82 -2.69 9.94
N PRO A 483 3.27 -2.13 11.04
CA PRO A 483 2.25 -2.80 11.83
C PRO A 483 1.07 -3.28 10.98
N GLY A 484 0.68 -4.55 11.17
CA GLY A 484 -0.41 -5.21 10.43
C GLY A 484 -0.06 -5.66 9.01
N ASP A 485 1.15 -5.38 8.51
CA ASP A 485 1.62 -5.89 7.22
C ASP A 485 2.46 -7.16 7.41
N TYR A 486 2.17 -8.19 6.61
CA TYR A 486 2.84 -9.49 6.61
C TYR A 486 3.30 -9.86 5.19
N THR A 487 4.48 -10.44 5.02
CA THR A 487 4.86 -11.07 3.75
C THR A 487 4.44 -12.53 3.70
N LEU A 488 4.12 -13.01 2.50
CA LEU A 488 3.67 -14.37 2.23
C LEU A 488 4.79 -15.27 1.71
N GLU A 489 4.93 -16.45 2.29
CA GLU A 489 5.80 -17.53 1.78
C GLU A 489 4.98 -18.82 1.69
N LEU A 490 4.90 -19.44 0.51
CA LEU A 490 4.17 -20.69 0.30
C LEU A 490 5.10 -21.90 0.43
N SER A 491 4.66 -22.94 1.12
CA SER A 491 5.36 -24.23 1.13
C SER A 491 5.00 -25.04 -0.11
N ASN A 492 6.00 -25.69 -0.71
CA ASN A 492 5.78 -26.70 -1.75
C ASN A 492 5.48 -28.09 -1.16
N ASP A 493 5.78 -28.29 0.13
CA ASP A 493 5.55 -29.54 0.83
C ASP A 493 4.16 -29.56 1.47
N LEU A 494 3.51 -30.73 1.38
CA LEU A 494 2.29 -31.03 2.13
C LEU A 494 2.61 -31.19 3.62
N ASP A 495 1.67 -30.75 4.47
CA ASP A 495 1.72 -31.04 5.89
C ASP A 495 1.76 -32.56 6.13
N SER A 496 2.66 -33.01 7.02
CA SER A 496 2.91 -34.44 7.24
C SER A 496 1.77 -35.18 7.92
N VAL A 497 0.79 -34.46 8.48
CA VAL A 497 -0.29 -35.02 9.29
C VAL A 497 -1.63 -34.93 8.57
N VAL A 498 -1.93 -33.79 7.95
CA VAL A 498 -3.22 -33.49 7.28
C VAL A 498 -3.12 -33.39 5.75
N GLY A 499 -1.91 -33.57 5.19
CA GLY A 499 -1.66 -33.56 3.76
C GLY A 499 -2.26 -34.75 3.03
N ILE A 500 -3.01 -34.46 1.96
CA ILE A 500 -3.60 -35.46 1.08
C ILE A 500 -3.06 -35.22 -0.33
N ASN A 501 -2.36 -36.20 -0.89
CA ASN A 501 -1.83 -36.11 -2.25
C ASN A 501 -2.93 -36.33 -3.31
N ASP A 502 -2.68 -35.90 -4.55
CA ASP A 502 -3.65 -35.95 -5.65
C ASP A 502 -4.19 -37.35 -5.96
N ALA A 503 -3.37 -38.40 -5.80
CA ALA A 503 -3.82 -39.76 -6.03
C ALA A 503 -4.86 -40.18 -5.00
N ARG A 504 -4.56 -39.93 -3.72
CA ARG A 504 -5.48 -40.18 -2.61
C ARG A 504 -6.74 -39.31 -2.69
N LEU A 505 -6.60 -38.04 -3.08
CA LEU A 505 -7.71 -37.13 -3.27
C LEU A 505 -8.75 -37.68 -4.26
N LYS A 506 -8.29 -38.23 -5.40
CA LYS A 506 -9.17 -38.86 -6.41
C LYS A 506 -9.91 -40.08 -5.86
N GLU A 507 -9.25 -40.90 -5.04
CA GLU A 507 -9.88 -42.04 -4.39
C GLU A 507 -10.99 -41.59 -3.42
N LEU A 508 -10.71 -40.60 -2.58
CA LEU A 508 -11.67 -40.08 -1.61
C LEU A 508 -12.89 -39.45 -2.29
N ARG A 509 -12.69 -38.69 -3.38
CA ARG A 509 -13.79 -38.15 -4.19
C ARG A 509 -14.66 -39.26 -4.80
N ALA A 510 -14.05 -40.32 -5.30
CA ALA A 510 -14.80 -41.46 -5.83
C ALA A 510 -15.64 -42.16 -4.76
N ILE A 511 -15.26 -42.08 -3.47
CA ILE A 511 -16.10 -42.55 -2.35
C ILE A 511 -17.29 -41.61 -2.14
N ALA A 512 -17.04 -40.30 -2.12
CA ALA A 512 -18.08 -39.27 -1.94
C ALA A 512 -19.12 -39.23 -3.07
N GLU A 513 -18.73 -39.63 -4.29
CA GLU A 513 -19.58 -39.62 -5.49
C GLU A 513 -20.43 -40.91 -5.66
N ARG A 514 -20.38 -41.85 -4.72
CA ARG A 514 -21.13 -43.11 -4.82
C ARG A 514 -22.65 -42.85 -4.80
N PRO A 515 -23.46 -43.52 -5.66
CA PRO A 515 -24.91 -43.31 -5.70
C PRO A 515 -25.64 -43.60 -4.37
N ASN A 516 -25.11 -44.52 -3.56
CA ASN A 516 -25.65 -44.91 -2.26
C ASN A 516 -24.91 -44.24 -1.09
N PHE A 517 -24.12 -43.19 -1.33
CA PHE A 517 -23.26 -42.57 -0.32
C PHE A 517 -24.00 -42.17 0.97
N ASN A 518 -25.22 -41.64 0.84
CA ASN A 518 -26.03 -41.23 1.99
C ASN A 518 -26.54 -42.40 2.84
N ASP A 519 -26.52 -43.62 2.31
CA ASP A 519 -26.91 -44.83 3.04
C ASP A 519 -25.71 -45.49 3.77
N ILE A 520 -24.48 -45.01 3.51
CA ILE A 520 -23.26 -45.54 4.15
C ILE A 520 -23.04 -44.77 5.46
N SER A 521 -22.88 -45.48 6.58
CA SER A 521 -22.60 -44.82 7.86
C SER A 521 -21.17 -44.25 7.88
N SER A 522 -20.96 -43.21 8.68
CA SER A 522 -19.65 -42.66 9.01
C SER A 522 -18.75 -43.71 9.68
N LEU A 523 -19.33 -44.65 10.44
CA LEU A 523 -18.62 -45.82 10.96
C LEU A 523 -18.04 -46.69 9.83
N ASP A 524 -18.85 -47.03 8.84
CA ASP A 524 -18.45 -47.86 7.71
C ASP A 524 -17.42 -47.15 6.82
N LEU A 525 -17.61 -45.85 6.57
CA LEU A 525 -16.63 -45.03 5.85
C LEU A 525 -15.29 -45.00 6.58
N LEU A 526 -15.29 -44.83 7.90
CA LEU A 526 -14.07 -44.83 8.69
C LEU A 526 -13.37 -46.20 8.71
N ALA A 527 -14.14 -47.29 8.73
CA ALA A 527 -13.62 -48.65 8.57
C ALA A 527 -12.95 -48.83 7.20
N GLU A 528 -13.62 -48.42 6.11
CA GLU A 528 -13.08 -48.47 4.74
C GLU A 528 -11.78 -47.66 4.61
N LEU A 529 -11.72 -46.45 5.18
CA LEU A 529 -10.50 -45.64 5.20
C LEU A 529 -9.37 -46.39 5.91
N LEU A 530 -9.62 -46.95 7.08
CA LEU A 530 -8.60 -47.67 7.85
C LEU A 530 -8.14 -48.98 7.22
N GLU A 531 -8.95 -49.64 6.40
CA GLU A 531 -8.52 -50.81 5.61
C GLU A 531 -7.40 -50.45 4.62
N THR A 532 -7.43 -49.24 4.06
CA THR A 532 -6.37 -48.74 3.17
C THR A 532 -5.08 -48.43 3.93
N HIS A 533 -5.18 -48.06 5.22
CA HIS A 533 -4.06 -47.76 6.10
C HIS A 533 -3.60 -48.99 6.91
N ARG A 534 -2.99 -49.99 6.24
CA ARG A 534 -2.59 -51.27 6.89
C ARG A 534 -1.71 -51.16 8.14
N LYS A 535 -0.92 -50.09 8.26
CA LYS A 535 -0.06 -49.81 9.43
C LYS A 535 -0.75 -48.95 10.49
N GLY A 536 -1.99 -48.56 10.25
CA GLY A 536 -2.74 -47.57 11.00
C GLY A 536 -2.48 -46.14 10.55
N ALA A 537 -3.39 -45.25 10.93
CA ALA A 537 -3.35 -43.82 10.62
C ALA A 537 -3.50 -42.97 11.89
N SER A 538 -2.97 -41.76 11.85
CA SER A 538 -3.17 -40.80 12.95
C SER A 538 -4.62 -40.30 12.96
N PHE A 539 -5.07 -39.77 14.10
CA PHE A 539 -6.41 -39.18 14.20
C PHE A 539 -6.64 -38.07 13.17
N PHE A 540 -5.68 -37.14 13.03
CA PHE A 540 -5.80 -36.02 12.10
C PHE A 540 -5.77 -36.44 10.63
N THR A 541 -5.00 -37.49 10.30
CA THR A 541 -5.00 -38.07 8.94
C THR A 541 -6.40 -38.61 8.61
N LEU A 542 -6.99 -39.40 9.51
CA LEU A 542 -8.34 -39.92 9.32
C LEU A 542 -9.40 -38.82 9.26
N LEU A 543 -9.28 -37.81 10.12
CA LEU A 543 -10.20 -36.68 10.14
C LEU A 543 -10.14 -35.88 8.83
N SER A 544 -8.94 -35.63 8.30
CA SER A 544 -8.76 -34.90 7.04
C SER A 544 -9.29 -35.69 5.84
N GLU A 545 -9.01 -37.00 5.78
CA GLU A 545 -9.59 -37.87 4.74
C GLU A 545 -11.11 -37.95 4.86
N MET A 546 -11.63 -37.98 6.08
CA MET A 546 -13.06 -37.98 6.33
C MET A 546 -13.69 -36.66 5.87
N TRP A 547 -13.07 -35.50 6.11
CA TRP A 547 -13.60 -34.21 5.61
C TRP A 547 -13.64 -34.08 4.09
N MET A 548 -12.80 -34.82 3.37
CA MET A 548 -12.90 -34.92 1.90
C MET A 548 -14.15 -35.66 1.43
N ILE A 549 -14.70 -36.52 2.29
CA ILE A 549 -15.81 -37.41 1.97
C ILE A 549 -17.13 -36.93 2.58
N ARG A 550 -17.11 -36.54 3.86
CA ARG A 550 -18.29 -36.17 4.66
C ARG A 550 -17.97 -35.04 5.65
N ARG A 551 -18.88 -34.06 5.73
CA ARG A 551 -18.83 -32.96 6.71
C ARG A 551 -19.25 -33.44 8.10
N ILE A 552 -18.30 -33.97 8.85
CA ILE A 552 -18.52 -34.55 10.18
C ILE A 552 -17.65 -33.87 11.24
N SER A 553 -18.13 -33.80 12.48
CA SER A 553 -17.35 -33.21 13.57
C SER A 553 -16.18 -34.10 13.99
N ALA A 554 -15.08 -33.48 14.44
CA ALA A 554 -13.94 -34.21 15.00
C ALA A 554 -14.32 -35.07 16.22
N ARG A 555 -15.29 -34.59 17.01
CA ARG A 555 -15.81 -35.31 18.18
C ARG A 555 -16.55 -36.58 17.77
N MET A 556 -17.35 -36.54 16.70
CA MET A 556 -18.02 -37.73 16.20
C MET A 556 -17.00 -38.78 15.70
N VAL A 557 -16.00 -38.37 14.91
CA VAL A 557 -14.92 -39.30 14.48
C VAL A 557 -14.19 -39.91 15.69
N ALA A 558 -13.83 -39.09 16.68
CA ALA A 558 -13.20 -39.56 17.91
C ALA A 558 -14.11 -40.51 18.72
N SER A 559 -15.42 -40.27 18.70
CA SER A 559 -16.43 -41.09 19.37
C SER A 559 -16.57 -42.45 18.72
N LEU A 560 -16.57 -42.52 17.38
CA LEU A 560 -16.58 -43.77 16.64
C LEU A 560 -15.32 -44.60 16.92
N LEU A 561 -14.14 -43.97 16.83
CA LEU A 561 -12.85 -44.60 17.14
C LEU A 561 -12.80 -45.17 18.57
N SER A 562 -13.31 -44.42 19.55
CA SER A 562 -13.30 -44.83 20.96
C SER A 562 -14.42 -45.82 21.31
N GLY A 563 -15.56 -45.69 20.65
CA GLY A 563 -16.81 -46.37 20.99
C GLY A 563 -16.89 -47.81 20.48
N TYR A 564 -16.25 -48.13 19.36
CA TYR A 564 -16.39 -49.45 18.71
C TYR A 564 -15.23 -50.40 18.96
N TYR A 565 -15.52 -51.71 19.07
CA TYR A 565 -14.49 -52.74 19.29
C TYR A 565 -13.56 -52.97 18.10
N CYS A 566 -14.03 -52.70 16.88
CA CYS A 566 -13.26 -52.86 15.65
C CYS A 566 -12.10 -51.88 15.50
N PHE A 567 -12.09 -50.77 16.24
CA PHE A 567 -10.99 -49.82 16.24
C PHE A 567 -10.06 -50.03 17.44
N LYS A 568 -8.76 -50.09 17.14
CA LYS A 568 -7.69 -50.27 18.12
C LYS A 568 -6.70 -49.13 18.03
N HIS A 569 -6.32 -48.59 19.18
CA HIS A 569 -5.33 -47.53 19.30
C HIS A 569 -4.01 -48.08 19.85
N LYS A 570 -2.91 -47.86 19.13
CA LYS A 570 -1.56 -48.25 19.56
C LYS A 570 -0.53 -47.24 19.05
N SER A 571 0.29 -46.71 19.97
CA SER A 571 1.39 -45.77 19.64
C SER A 571 0.97 -44.56 18.81
N GLY A 572 -0.21 -43.98 19.08
CA GLY A 572 -0.72 -42.80 18.35
C GLY A 572 -1.41 -43.11 17.02
N LEU A 573 -1.50 -44.39 16.63
CA LEU A 573 -2.13 -44.83 15.40
C LEU A 573 -3.38 -45.65 15.67
N TRP A 574 -4.38 -45.47 14.83
CA TRP A 574 -5.63 -46.22 14.80
C TRP A 574 -5.58 -47.29 13.73
N THR A 575 -6.01 -48.49 14.06
CA THR A 575 -6.12 -49.64 13.14
C THR A 575 -7.51 -50.24 13.20
N PHE A 576 -7.96 -50.81 12.09
CA PHE A 576 -9.24 -51.51 11.98
C PHE A 576 -9.08 -53.04 12.00
N ASP A 577 -9.98 -53.73 12.70
CA ASP A 577 -10.08 -55.18 12.76
C ASP A 577 -11.50 -55.63 12.39
N ALA A 578 -11.69 -56.05 11.14
CA ALA A 578 -12.98 -56.48 10.59
C ALA A 578 -13.65 -57.61 11.39
N ARG A 579 -12.87 -58.45 12.10
CA ARG A 579 -13.41 -59.57 12.89
C ARG A 579 -14.14 -59.11 14.15
N GLU A 580 -13.90 -57.88 14.57
CA GLU A 580 -14.44 -57.29 15.79
C GLU A 580 -15.61 -56.33 15.49
N LEU A 581 -15.96 -56.13 14.21
CA LEU A 581 -17.05 -55.23 13.79
C LEU A 581 -18.41 -55.68 14.34
N ASP A 582 -18.71 -56.96 14.24
CA ASP A 582 -19.98 -57.55 14.72
C ASP A 582 -20.15 -57.47 16.25
N LYS A 583 -19.09 -57.12 17.01
CA LYS A 583 -19.20 -56.90 18.46
C LYS A 583 -19.86 -55.56 18.80
N GLY A 584 -19.97 -54.66 17.82
CA GLY A 584 -20.67 -53.38 17.95
C GLY A 584 -20.05 -52.42 18.97
N PHE A 585 -20.91 -51.61 19.57
CA PHE A 585 -20.52 -50.55 20.49
C PHE A 585 -20.11 -51.10 21.88
N LYS A 586 -19.01 -50.59 22.44
CA LYS A 586 -18.48 -50.97 23.75
C LYS A 586 -19.46 -50.62 24.86
N LYS A 587 -19.98 -51.63 25.55
CA LYS A 587 -20.91 -51.44 26.69
C LYS A 587 -20.37 -50.47 27.76
N ALA A 588 -19.07 -50.52 28.03
CA ALA A 588 -18.41 -49.64 29.00
C ALA A 588 -18.45 -48.14 28.61
N LYS A 589 -18.67 -47.82 27.34
CA LYS A 589 -18.74 -46.45 26.81
C LYS A 589 -20.14 -45.85 26.84
N ARG A 590 -21.20 -46.65 27.00
CA ARG A 590 -22.60 -46.18 26.97
C ARG A 590 -22.91 -45.09 28.02
N LYS A 591 -22.24 -45.12 29.17
CA LYS A 591 -22.39 -44.09 30.23
C LYS A 591 -21.79 -42.72 29.89
N TYR A 592 -21.08 -42.60 28.77
CA TYR A 592 -20.45 -41.37 28.30
C TYR A 592 -21.11 -40.84 27.02
N VAL A 593 -22.21 -41.44 26.57
CA VAL A 593 -22.95 -40.95 25.41
C VAL A 593 -23.59 -39.60 25.76
N ILE A 594 -23.49 -38.64 24.86
CA ILE A 594 -24.14 -37.33 24.99
C ILE A 594 -25.62 -37.52 24.62
N GLU A 595 -26.52 -37.11 25.51
CA GLU A 595 -27.98 -37.12 25.27
C GLU A 595 -28.43 -35.98 24.35
#